data_AF-A0A9P5SSD2-F1
#
_entry.id   AF-A0A9P5SSD2-F1
#
_cell.length_a   1.000
_cell.length_b   1.000
_cell.length_c   1.000
_cell.angle_alpha   90.00
_cell.angle_beta   90.00
_cell.angle_gamma   90.00
#
_symmetry.space_group_name_H-M   'P 1'
#
loop_
_entity.id
_entity.type
_entity.pdbx_description
1 polymer ?
#
loop_
_entity_poly.entity_id
_entity_poly.type
_entity_poly.pdbx_seq_one_letter_code
_entity_poly.pdbx_strand_id
1 'polypeptide(L)'
;MEPEARACMILNRFSLNLGIMYASPSCEFIFKVDPEAIVGKPFLLFVRADDLGPFVEQANMAKSKNVITNLRFYFQSPNWPQEIPCEIMAIGTSDGIIVILRSRPTWNPLRSIPIGSINSIRNMDHEDKLRPLTELLPYDPENVEEGEGGISVSPEQYGMRKHIREYEEDVDD
;
A
#
# COMPACT_ATOMS: atom_id res chain seq x y z
N MET A 1 13.84 -18.49 21.42
CA MET A 1 13.40 -17.58 20.34
C MET A 1 12.20 -18.24 19.71
N GLU A 2 11.00 -17.68 19.89
CA GLU A 2 9.81 -18.25 19.24
C GLU A 2 9.85 -17.95 17.74
N PRO A 3 9.51 -18.92 16.87
CA PRO A 3 9.52 -18.71 15.43
C PRO A 3 8.46 -17.66 15.03
N GLU A 4 8.85 -16.72 14.16
CA GLU A 4 7.91 -15.71 13.62
C GLU A 4 6.84 -16.39 12.76
N ALA A 5 5.58 -16.30 13.21
CA ALA A 5 4.45 -16.93 12.56
C ALA A 5 4.23 -16.37 11.15
N ARG A 6 4.03 -17.27 10.18
CA ARG A 6 3.74 -16.97 8.78
C ARG A 6 2.50 -17.74 8.34
N ALA A 7 1.68 -17.09 7.53
CA ALA A 7 0.62 -17.76 6.78
C ALA A 7 1.04 -17.91 5.33
N CYS A 8 0.59 -18.98 4.70
CA CYS A 8 0.73 -19.21 3.27
C CYS A 8 -0.66 -19.22 2.64
N MET A 9 -0.81 -18.54 1.51
CA MET A 9 -1.99 -18.66 0.65
C MET A 9 -1.56 -18.88 -0.79
N ILE A 10 -2.42 -19.52 -1.58
CA ILE A 10 -2.27 -19.62 -3.03
C ILE A 10 -3.42 -18.84 -3.64
N LEU A 11 -3.11 -17.88 -4.50
CA LEU A 11 -4.10 -17.04 -5.19
C LEU A 11 -4.19 -17.45 -6.67
N ASN A 12 -5.38 -17.33 -7.24
CA ASN A 12 -5.62 -17.60 -8.64
C ASN A 12 -5.00 -16.50 -9.51
N ARG A 13 -3.91 -16.85 -10.21
CA ARG A 13 -3.18 -15.91 -11.07
C ARG A 13 -3.96 -15.47 -12.32
N PHE A 14 -4.89 -16.30 -12.78
CA PHE A 14 -5.68 -16.07 -14.00
C PHE A 14 -6.87 -15.14 -13.78
N SER A 15 -7.18 -14.85 -12.51
CA SER A 15 -8.28 -13.98 -12.12
C SER A 15 -7.79 -12.57 -11.78
N LEU A 16 -8.59 -11.55 -12.13
CA LEU A 16 -8.34 -10.17 -11.69
C LEU A 16 -8.62 -10.00 -10.19
N ASN A 17 -9.54 -10.79 -9.64
CA ASN A 17 -9.99 -10.71 -8.25
C ASN A 17 -9.09 -11.49 -7.27
N LEU A 18 -8.05 -12.19 -7.79
CA LEU A 18 -7.09 -12.97 -7.01
C LEU A 18 -7.77 -13.96 -6.05
N GLY A 19 -8.70 -14.76 -6.57
CA GLY A 19 -9.43 -15.75 -5.77
C GLY A 19 -8.51 -16.66 -4.96
N ILE A 20 -8.77 -16.81 -3.66
CA ILE A 20 -7.97 -17.65 -2.75
C ILE A 20 -8.25 -19.11 -3.09
N MET A 21 -7.23 -19.84 -3.56
CA MET A 21 -7.31 -21.27 -3.88
C MET A 21 -6.93 -22.14 -2.69
N TYR A 22 -6.06 -21.63 -1.82
CA TYR A 22 -5.62 -22.32 -0.61
C TYR A 22 -5.25 -21.29 0.45
N ALA A 23 -5.50 -21.63 1.72
CA ALA A 23 -5.06 -20.89 2.88
C ALA A 23 -4.54 -21.84 3.96
N SER A 24 -3.38 -21.53 4.53
CA SER A 24 -2.80 -22.34 5.61
C SER A 24 -3.57 -22.16 6.93
N PRO A 25 -3.57 -23.15 7.85
CA PRO A 25 -4.18 -23.04 9.17
C PRO A 25 -3.67 -21.84 10.00
N SER A 26 -2.44 -21.39 9.77
CA SER A 26 -1.87 -20.20 10.43
C SER A 26 -2.69 -18.92 10.25
N CYS A 27 -3.59 -18.85 9.25
CA CYS A 27 -4.45 -17.69 9.02
C CYS A 27 -5.40 -17.43 10.20
N GLU A 28 -5.82 -18.48 10.92
CA GLU A 28 -6.69 -18.35 12.08
C GLU A 28 -5.99 -17.59 13.20
N PHE A 29 -4.73 -17.93 13.48
CA PHE A 29 -3.97 -17.30 14.55
C PHE A 29 -3.51 -15.88 14.19
N ILE A 30 -3.03 -15.69 12.95
CA ILE A 30 -2.42 -14.43 12.49
C ILE A 30 -3.47 -13.41 12.06
N PHE A 31 -4.46 -13.83 11.27
CA PHE A 31 -5.44 -12.94 10.63
C PHE A 31 -6.85 -13.08 11.20
N LYS A 32 -7.06 -13.96 12.18
CA LYS A 32 -8.38 -14.21 12.80
C LYS A 32 -9.45 -14.63 11.79
N VAL A 33 -9.03 -15.35 10.75
CA VAL A 33 -9.94 -15.87 9.71
C VAL A 33 -9.86 -17.38 9.67
N ASP A 34 -11.02 -18.01 9.50
CA ASP A 34 -11.08 -19.44 9.21
C ASP A 34 -10.54 -19.68 7.79
N PRO A 35 -9.47 -20.48 7.63
CA PRO A 35 -8.87 -20.77 6.32
C PRO A 35 -9.86 -21.39 5.34
N GLU A 36 -10.78 -22.25 5.79
CA GLU A 36 -11.76 -22.89 4.91
C GLU A 36 -12.82 -21.90 4.44
N ALA A 37 -13.23 -20.98 5.33
CA ALA A 37 -14.22 -19.97 5.01
C ALA A 37 -13.74 -18.88 4.04
N ILE A 38 -12.43 -18.72 3.83
CA ILE A 38 -11.86 -17.73 2.90
C ILE A 38 -11.49 -18.31 1.54
N VAL A 39 -11.36 -19.63 1.40
CA VAL A 39 -11.13 -20.27 0.10
C VAL A 39 -12.30 -19.99 -0.84
N GLY A 40 -11.99 -19.72 -2.11
CA GLY A 40 -12.94 -19.33 -3.14
C GLY A 40 -13.31 -17.84 -3.13
N LYS A 41 -13.02 -17.10 -2.06
CA LYS A 41 -13.28 -15.66 -1.99
C LYS A 41 -12.17 -14.86 -2.68
N PRO A 42 -12.50 -13.70 -3.28
CA PRO A 42 -11.48 -12.77 -3.76
C PRO A 42 -10.56 -12.31 -2.62
N PHE A 43 -9.24 -12.42 -2.81
CA PHE A 43 -8.29 -11.94 -1.79
C PHE A 43 -8.42 -10.43 -1.54
N LEU A 44 -8.79 -9.67 -2.58
CA LEU A 44 -8.95 -8.22 -2.50
C LEU A 44 -10.05 -7.77 -1.50
N LEU A 45 -10.97 -8.65 -1.09
CA LEU A 45 -11.94 -8.34 -0.03
C LEU A 45 -11.30 -8.13 1.35
N PHE A 46 -10.10 -8.68 1.54
CA PHE A 46 -9.37 -8.60 2.81
C PHE A 46 -8.26 -7.54 2.77
N VAL A 47 -8.18 -6.75 1.70
CA VAL A 47 -7.20 -5.67 1.56
C VAL A 47 -7.93 -4.35 1.76
N ARG A 48 -7.39 -3.49 2.62
CA ARG A 48 -7.95 -2.15 2.83
C ARG A 48 -8.03 -1.37 1.52
N ALA A 49 -9.10 -0.60 1.35
CA ALA A 49 -9.38 0.17 0.14
C ALA A 49 -8.19 1.02 -0.35
N ASP A 50 -7.52 1.72 0.57
CA ASP A 50 -6.37 2.58 0.27
C ASP A 50 -5.16 1.80 -0.32
N ASP A 51 -5.04 0.52 0.02
CA ASP A 51 -3.91 -0.33 -0.39
C ASP A 51 -4.23 -1.12 -1.67
N LEU A 52 -5.47 -1.12 -2.17
CA LEU A 52 -5.90 -1.93 -3.32
C LEU A 52 -5.13 -1.64 -4.60
N GLY A 53 -4.95 -0.36 -4.93
CA GLY A 53 -4.24 0.06 -6.15
C GLY A 53 -2.80 -0.48 -6.20
N PRO A 54 -1.96 -0.10 -5.22
CA PRO A 54 -0.59 -0.63 -5.11
C PRO A 54 -0.54 -2.16 -5.04
N PHE A 55 -1.51 -2.80 -4.38
CA PHE A 55 -1.60 -4.25 -4.29
C PHE A 55 -1.79 -4.91 -5.65
N VAL A 56 -2.75 -4.42 -6.45
CA VAL A 56 -3.04 -4.96 -7.78
C VAL A 56 -1.85 -4.77 -8.72
N GLU A 57 -1.18 -3.61 -8.67
CA GLU A 57 0.02 -3.36 -9.47
C GLU A 57 1.14 -4.36 -9.14
N GLN A 58 1.45 -4.56 -7.85
CA GLN A 58 2.46 -5.52 -7.40
C GLN A 58 2.08 -6.96 -7.78
N ALA A 59 0.83 -7.36 -7.57
CA ALA A 59 0.35 -8.68 -7.97
C ALA A 59 0.48 -8.89 -9.48
N ASN A 60 0.18 -7.88 -10.31
CA ASN A 60 0.35 -7.95 -11.75
C ASN A 60 1.82 -8.03 -12.18
N MET A 61 2.73 -7.36 -11.46
CA MET A 61 4.16 -7.54 -11.68
C MET A 61 4.62 -8.97 -11.36
N ALA A 62 4.18 -9.54 -10.22
CA ALA A 62 4.49 -10.92 -9.85
C ALA A 62 3.96 -11.92 -10.90
N LYS A 63 2.76 -11.68 -11.45
CA LYS A 63 2.15 -12.51 -12.52
C LYS A 63 2.94 -12.48 -13.82
N SER A 64 3.39 -11.30 -14.26
CA SER A 64 3.91 -11.05 -15.61
C SER A 64 5.42 -11.21 -15.73
N LYS A 65 6.16 -10.78 -14.71
CA LYS A 65 7.63 -10.69 -14.76
C LYS A 65 8.34 -11.87 -14.07
N ASN A 66 7.58 -12.81 -13.49
CA ASN A 66 8.12 -13.93 -12.70
C ASN A 66 9.10 -13.44 -11.61
N VAL A 67 8.77 -12.30 -10.99
CA VAL A 67 9.55 -11.67 -9.92
C VAL A 67 8.92 -11.93 -8.57
N ILE A 68 9.75 -11.88 -7.53
CA ILE A 68 9.28 -11.85 -6.15
C ILE A 68 8.95 -10.40 -5.80
N THR A 69 7.70 -10.13 -5.44
CA THR A 69 7.25 -8.80 -5.00
C THR A 69 7.02 -8.81 -3.50
N ASN A 70 7.35 -7.70 -2.84
CA ASN A 70 7.03 -7.49 -1.43
C ASN A 70 6.17 -6.23 -1.29
N LEU A 71 5.12 -6.31 -0.48
CA LEU A 71 4.23 -5.20 -0.21
C LEU A 71 3.84 -5.18 1.26
N ARG A 72 3.54 -3.99 1.77
CA ARG A 72 2.89 -3.80 3.06
C ARG A 72 1.51 -3.19 2.84
N PHE A 73 0.53 -3.70 3.57
CA PHE A 73 -0.86 -3.25 3.48
C PHE A 73 -1.58 -3.59 4.79
N TYR A 74 -2.79 -3.07 4.96
CA TYR A 74 -3.66 -3.45 6.06
C TYR A 74 -4.61 -4.56 5.63
N PHE A 75 -4.56 -5.69 6.36
CA PHE A 75 -5.47 -6.81 6.18
C PHE A 75 -6.75 -6.58 7.00
N GLN A 76 -7.90 -6.67 6.35
CA GLN A 76 -9.23 -6.51 6.94
C GLN A 76 -9.87 -7.87 7.15
N SER A 77 -9.89 -8.32 8.41
CA SER A 77 -10.51 -9.60 8.76
C SER A 77 -12.01 -9.41 9.03
N PRO A 78 -12.90 -10.24 8.44
CA PRO A 78 -14.33 -10.16 8.70
C PRO A 78 -14.71 -10.46 10.15
N ASN A 79 -13.87 -11.19 10.88
CA ASN A 79 -14.14 -11.63 12.26
C ASN A 79 -13.42 -10.76 13.30
N TRP A 80 -12.68 -9.73 12.87
CA TRP A 80 -11.89 -8.89 13.76
C TRP A 80 -12.04 -7.42 13.39
N PRO A 81 -12.49 -6.55 14.32
CA PRO A 81 -12.80 -5.16 14.01
C PRO A 81 -11.57 -4.29 13.72
N GLN A 82 -10.38 -4.75 14.10
CA GLN A 82 -9.15 -3.99 13.91
C GLN A 82 -8.42 -4.45 12.65
N GLU A 83 -7.88 -3.49 11.90
CA GLU A 83 -7.05 -3.81 10.75
C GLU A 83 -5.70 -4.38 11.19
N ILE A 84 -5.22 -5.39 10.48
CA ILE A 84 -3.98 -6.09 10.81
C ILE A 84 -2.89 -5.61 9.85
N PRO A 85 -1.89 -4.84 10.31
CA PRO A 85 -0.78 -4.45 9.45
C PRO A 85 -0.03 -5.69 9.00
N CYS A 86 0.08 -5.88 7.68
CA CYS A 86 0.58 -7.11 7.07
C CYS A 86 1.71 -6.80 6.09
N GLU A 87 2.70 -7.68 6.05
CA GLU A 87 3.70 -7.73 4.99
C GLU A 87 3.51 -9.03 4.21
N ILE A 88 3.47 -8.92 2.88
CA ILE A 88 3.28 -10.02 1.95
C ILE A 88 4.47 -10.13 1.00
N MET A 89 4.92 -11.36 0.82
CA MET A 89 5.83 -11.75 -0.25
C MET A 89 5.04 -12.58 -1.24
N ALA A 90 5.04 -12.19 -2.51
CA ALA A 90 4.31 -12.88 -3.57
C ALA A 90 5.25 -13.33 -4.68
N ILE A 91 5.04 -14.54 -5.17
CA ILE A 91 5.75 -15.11 -6.32
C ILE A 91 4.74 -15.77 -7.26
N GLY A 92 4.81 -15.43 -8.54
CA GLY A 92 4.04 -16.11 -9.58
C GLY A 92 4.61 -17.49 -9.86
N THR A 93 3.74 -18.50 -9.94
CA THR A 93 4.07 -19.85 -10.43
C THR A 93 3.23 -20.17 -11.67
N SER A 94 3.38 -21.37 -12.26
CA SER A 94 2.57 -21.81 -13.39
C SER A 94 1.07 -21.73 -13.09
N ASP A 95 0.67 -22.21 -11.92
CA ASP A 95 -0.73 -22.50 -11.59
C ASP A 95 -1.35 -21.56 -10.54
N GLY A 96 -0.58 -20.59 -10.04
CA GLY A 96 -1.07 -19.64 -9.05
C GLY A 96 -0.07 -18.56 -8.69
N ILE A 97 -0.41 -17.75 -7.69
CA ILE A 97 0.52 -16.87 -6.99
C ILE A 97 0.66 -17.43 -5.58
N ILE A 98 1.85 -17.84 -5.20
CA ILE A 98 2.14 -18.22 -3.82
C ILE A 98 2.41 -16.95 -3.06
N VAL A 99 1.72 -16.77 -1.94
CA VAL A 99 1.92 -15.63 -1.06
C VAL A 99 2.24 -16.08 0.36
N ILE A 100 3.27 -15.47 0.94
CA ILE A 100 3.62 -15.65 2.34
C ILE A 100 3.31 -14.34 3.06
N LEU A 101 2.45 -14.42 4.06
CA LEU A 101 1.98 -13.27 4.82
C LEU A 101 2.46 -13.34 6.26
N ARG A 102 2.73 -12.17 6.84
CA ARG A 102 3.05 -12.02 8.26
C ARG A 102 2.49 -10.72 8.83
N SER A 103 2.10 -10.76 10.09
CA SER A 103 1.68 -9.56 10.82
C SER A 103 2.88 -8.69 11.22
N ARG A 104 2.73 -7.38 11.12
CA ARG A 104 3.73 -6.36 11.46
C ARG A 104 3.12 -5.30 12.39
N PRO A 105 2.90 -5.63 13.67
CA PRO A 105 2.19 -4.75 14.62
C PRO A 105 2.89 -3.41 14.87
N THR A 106 4.19 -3.30 14.60
CA THR A 106 4.97 -2.07 14.76
C THR A 106 5.02 -1.20 13.50
N TRP A 107 4.35 -1.58 12.41
CA TRP A 107 4.34 -0.77 11.19
C TRP A 107 3.47 0.47 11.36
N ASN A 108 4.11 1.63 11.24
CA ASN A 108 3.46 2.92 11.11
C ASN A 108 3.63 3.41 9.66
N PRO A 109 2.55 3.58 8.88
CA PRO A 109 2.60 3.97 7.47
C PRO A 109 3.31 5.31 7.26
N LEU A 110 3.32 6.19 8.25
CA LEU A 110 4.04 7.47 8.23
C LEU A 110 5.58 7.34 8.26
N ARG A 111 6.12 6.13 8.51
CA ARG A 111 7.57 5.87 8.53
C ARG A 111 8.07 5.03 7.34
N SER A 112 7.18 4.56 6.47
CA SER A 112 7.56 3.78 5.28
C SER A 112 7.81 4.70 4.09
N ILE A 113 8.94 5.41 4.11
CA ILE A 113 9.57 5.82 2.85
C ILE A 113 10.04 4.52 2.18
N PRO A 114 9.63 4.23 0.94
CA PRO A 114 10.04 3.02 0.26
C PRO A 114 11.56 3.03 0.06
N ILE A 115 12.27 2.14 0.76
CA ILE A 115 13.64 1.78 0.43
C ILE A 115 13.56 1.05 -0.90
N GLY A 116 13.89 1.74 -2.00
CA GLY A 116 13.97 1.15 -3.33
C GLY A 116 13.19 1.84 -4.45
N SER A 117 12.69 3.06 -4.27
CA SER A 117 12.34 3.87 -5.45
C SER A 117 13.65 4.35 -6.10
N ILE A 118 14.01 3.76 -7.24
CA ILE A 118 15.24 4.07 -8.01
C ILE A 118 15.32 5.56 -8.40
N ASN A 119 14.24 6.32 -8.30
CA ASN A 119 14.21 7.77 -8.50
C ASN A 119 14.76 8.59 -7.30
N SER A 120 15.10 7.97 -6.17
CA SER A 120 15.73 8.66 -5.02
C SER A 120 17.26 8.72 -5.08
N ILE A 121 17.89 8.10 -6.10
CA ILE A 121 19.34 8.24 -6.33
C ILE A 121 19.55 9.40 -7.30
N ARG A 122 19.49 10.62 -6.79
CA ARG A 122 20.23 11.78 -7.32
C ARG A 122 20.28 12.83 -6.23
N ASN A 123 21.48 13.36 -6.04
CA ASN A 123 21.93 14.34 -5.05
C ASN A 123 22.36 13.73 -3.70
N MET A 124 23.37 12.84 -3.77
CA MET A 124 24.40 12.82 -2.73
C MET A 124 25.56 13.68 -3.24
N ASP A 125 25.60 14.94 -2.79
CA ASP A 125 26.83 15.72 -2.87
C ASP A 125 27.80 15.24 -1.79
N HIS A 126 29.09 15.29 -2.11
CA HIS A 126 30.19 15.03 -1.19
C HIS A 126 30.19 16.08 -0.08
N GLU A 127 29.46 15.84 1.02
CA GLU A 127 29.88 16.12 2.39
C GLU A 127 28.80 15.65 3.38
N ASP A 128 29.19 14.73 4.27
CA ASP A 128 28.36 14.07 5.29
C ASP A 128 27.82 15.05 6.36
N LYS A 129 26.77 15.83 6.06
CA LYS A 129 25.90 16.45 7.08
C LYS A 129 24.44 16.55 6.62
N LEU A 130 23.55 15.83 7.30
CA LEU A 130 22.10 16.08 7.26
C LEU A 130 21.82 17.45 7.87
N ARG A 131 21.22 18.37 7.10
CA ARG A 131 20.74 19.65 7.65
C ARG A 131 19.42 19.43 8.40
N PRO A 132 19.25 19.98 9.62
CA PRO A 132 17.97 19.95 10.30
C PRO A 132 16.92 20.81 9.58
N LEU A 133 15.65 20.40 9.68
CA LEU A 133 14.50 20.99 8.96
C LEU A 133 14.18 22.45 9.32
N THR A 134 14.94 23.07 10.22
CA THR A 134 14.69 24.40 10.78
C THR A 134 15.39 25.53 10.04
N GLU A 135 16.22 25.24 9.03
CA GLU A 135 17.00 26.22 8.25
C GLU A 135 16.49 26.39 6.80
N LEU A 136 15.20 26.14 6.55
CA LEU A 136 14.59 26.66 5.32
C LEU A 136 14.47 28.18 5.46
N LEU A 137 15.39 28.92 4.83
CA LEU A 137 15.24 30.36 4.66
C LEU A 137 13.88 30.65 4.00
N PRO A 138 13.21 31.76 4.38
CA PRO A 138 12.00 32.17 3.70
C PRO A 138 12.30 32.37 2.21
N TYR A 139 11.39 31.86 1.39
CA TYR A 139 11.38 32.02 -0.06
C TYR A 139 11.56 33.49 -0.43
N ASP A 140 12.70 33.80 -1.05
CA ASP A 140 13.03 35.14 -1.53
C ASP A 140 12.75 35.19 -3.05
N PRO A 141 11.71 35.90 -3.50
CA PRO A 141 11.26 35.86 -4.89
C PRO A 141 12.21 36.55 -5.89
N GLU A 142 13.33 37.14 -5.46
CA GLU A 142 14.21 37.93 -6.32
C GLU A 142 15.41 37.17 -6.93
N ASN A 143 15.62 35.88 -6.62
CA ASN A 143 16.71 35.07 -7.20
C ASN A 143 16.18 33.87 -8.02
N VAL A 144 15.56 34.17 -9.17
CA VAL A 144 15.28 33.17 -10.21
C VAL A 144 16.32 33.33 -11.31
N GLU A 145 17.38 32.51 -11.29
CA GLU A 145 18.19 32.31 -12.49
C GLU A 145 17.46 31.34 -13.43
N GLU A 146 17.20 31.80 -14.64
CA GLU A 146 16.57 31.07 -15.73
C GLU A 146 17.47 29.90 -16.19
N GLY A 147 17.08 28.68 -15.85
CA GLY A 147 17.61 27.45 -16.43
C GLY A 147 16.59 26.83 -17.39
N GLU A 148 16.90 26.87 -18.69
CA GLU A 148 16.08 26.40 -19.79
C GLU A 148 15.72 24.90 -19.70
N GLY A 149 14.43 24.57 -19.86
CA GLY A 149 13.94 23.19 -20.02
C GLY A 149 12.54 22.98 -19.47
N GLY A 150 11.52 23.44 -20.20
CA GLY A 150 10.13 23.48 -19.75
C GLY A 150 9.45 22.13 -19.48
N ILE A 151 8.51 22.14 -18.53
CA ILE A 151 7.09 21.79 -18.69
C ILE A 151 6.33 22.71 -17.72
N SER A 152 5.48 23.57 -18.26
CA SER A 152 4.57 24.44 -17.50
C SER A 152 3.43 23.62 -16.90
N VAL A 153 3.18 23.73 -15.59
CA VAL A 153 1.89 23.35 -15.01
C VAL A 153 1.46 24.40 -13.99
N SER A 154 0.35 25.07 -14.28
CA SER A 154 -0.24 26.14 -13.47
C SER A 154 -0.91 25.59 -12.19
N PRO A 155 -0.92 26.32 -11.05
CA PRO A 155 -1.39 25.79 -9.76
C PRO A 155 -2.90 25.70 -9.52
N GLU A 156 -3.77 25.67 -10.53
CA GLU A 156 -5.23 25.77 -10.34
C GLU A 156 -5.98 24.46 -9.99
N GLN A 157 -5.31 23.33 -9.78
CA GLN A 157 -6.00 22.03 -9.64
C GLN A 157 -6.09 21.42 -8.23
N TYR A 158 -5.70 22.12 -7.17
CA TYR A 158 -6.00 21.66 -5.80
C TYR A 158 -7.33 22.23 -5.27
N GLY A 159 -8.44 21.68 -5.77
CA GLY A 159 -9.77 21.93 -5.23
C GLY A 159 -9.99 21.23 -3.89
N MET A 160 -9.83 21.95 -2.78
CA MET A 160 -10.34 21.50 -1.47
C MET A 160 -11.87 21.56 -1.47
N ARG A 161 -12.55 20.41 -1.47
CA ARG A 161 -13.99 20.33 -1.19
C ARG A 161 -14.23 20.55 0.31
N LYS A 162 -14.82 21.68 0.66
CA LYS A 162 -15.41 21.93 1.99
C LYS A 162 -16.78 21.27 2.07
N HIS A 163 -16.97 20.41 3.08
CA HIS A 163 -18.27 19.93 3.53
C HIS A 163 -19.02 21.08 4.21
N ILE A 164 -20.20 21.45 3.71
CA ILE A 164 -21.20 22.23 4.46
C ILE A 164 -22.45 21.35 4.52
N ARG A 165 -22.92 21.11 5.76
CA ARG A 165 -24.23 20.54 6.08
C ARG A 165 -25.23 21.70 6.06
N GLU A 166 -26.32 21.57 5.31
CA GLU A 166 -27.50 22.42 5.47
C GLU A 166 -28.69 21.53 5.85
N TYR A 167 -29.44 22.03 6.83
CA TYR A 167 -30.62 21.43 7.44
C TYR A 167 -31.83 21.60 6.50
N GLU A 168 -32.66 20.57 6.42
CA GLU A 168 -34.00 20.63 5.82
C GLU A 168 -34.91 21.49 6.72
N GLU A 169 -35.62 22.46 6.11
CA GLU A 169 -36.89 22.97 6.64
C GLU A 169 -37.96 22.84 5.55
N ASP A 170 -38.97 22.04 5.89
CA ASP A 170 -40.28 21.93 5.24
C ASP A 170 -40.99 23.29 5.23
N VAL A 171 -41.76 23.62 4.17
CA VAL A 171 -43.11 24.23 4.27
C VAL A 171 -43.88 24.02 2.95
N ASP A 172 -45.08 23.45 3.07
CA ASP A 172 -46.15 23.30 2.08
C ASP A 172 -46.71 24.64 1.53
N ASP A 173 -47.05 24.68 0.24
CA ASP A 173 -48.40 25.02 -0.31
C ASP A 173 -48.41 25.03 -1.86
#